data_AF-A0A9J6CME9-F1
#
_entry.id   AF-A0A9J6CME9-F1
#
_cell.length_a   1.000
_cell.length_b   1.000
_cell.length_c   1.000
_cell.angle_alpha   90.00
_cell.angle_beta   90.00
_cell.angle_gamma   90.00
#
_symmetry.space_group_name_H-M   'P 1'
#
loop_
_entity.id
_entity.type
_entity.pdbx_description
1 polymer ?
#
loop_
_entity_poly.entity_id
_entity_poly.type
_entity_poly.pdbx_seq_one_letter_code
_entity_poly.pdbx_strand_id
1 'polypeptide(L)'
;MLELKRDEILLLFDIDNTLTLPRDVIDPEFEKFLYEKIKPLAKIAIVTGADLPKIYEQMNGEKILKEFDYIFPENGIVHIENDVEVQKSSFSEKLGEEILTSFIDFSLRYIADLKLPFKRGTFLEYRNGMINIAPCGRQCTKEERKIFSDFDKKHHVRTKMIEALKEKFHDIDLTYAIGGQISFDIYPKGWDKSFCLTRLPCDKFKEIHFFGDQTKLGGNDHEIYEHELTIGHHVDSYKDTERILSEMFKLK
;
A
#
# COMPACT_ATOMS: atom_id res chain seq x y z
N MET A 1 -29.32 9.33 -17.03
CA MET A 1 -28.51 8.79 -15.92
C MET A 1 -29.19 9.18 -14.63
N LEU A 2 -29.50 8.22 -13.77
CA LEU A 2 -29.93 8.53 -12.41
C LEU A 2 -28.75 9.23 -11.72
N GLU A 3 -28.98 10.40 -11.13
CA GLU A 3 -27.99 11.01 -10.23
C GLU A 3 -27.88 10.10 -9.01
N LEU A 4 -26.75 9.41 -8.88
CA LEU A 4 -26.44 8.60 -7.72
C LEU A 4 -26.31 9.50 -6.49
N LYS A 5 -26.73 9.00 -5.33
CA LYS A 5 -26.57 9.71 -4.06
C LYS A 5 -25.15 9.56 -3.55
N ARG A 6 -24.73 10.48 -2.68
CA ARG A 6 -23.42 10.45 -1.99
C ARG A 6 -23.05 9.08 -1.44
N ASP A 7 -23.97 8.45 -0.70
CA ASP A 7 -23.70 7.19 -0.01
C ASP A 7 -23.70 5.97 -0.97
N GLU A 8 -24.03 6.16 -2.25
CA GLU A 8 -24.01 5.13 -3.28
C GLU A 8 -22.71 5.16 -4.11
N ILE A 9 -21.86 6.17 -3.94
CA ILE A 9 -20.58 6.33 -4.64
C ILE A 9 -19.44 6.35 -3.62
N LEU A 10 -18.44 5.50 -3.82
CA LEU A 10 -17.18 5.54 -3.09
C LEU A 10 -16.05 5.95 -4.03
N LEU A 11 -15.27 6.95 -3.63
CA LEU A 11 -14.03 7.34 -4.29
C LEU A 11 -12.87 6.91 -3.39
N LEU A 12 -12.08 5.96 -3.88
CA LEU A 12 -10.94 5.37 -3.19
C LEU A 12 -9.64 5.85 -3.86
N PHE A 13 -8.75 6.42 -3.09
CA PHE A 13 -7.53 7.07 -3.60
C PHE A 13 -6.27 6.43 -3.03
N ASP A 14 -5.28 6.17 -3.88
CA ASP A 14 -3.87 6.15 -3.44
C ASP A 14 -3.41 7.55 -3.00
N ILE A 15 -2.21 7.67 -2.41
CA ILE A 15 -1.66 8.96 -1.94
C ILE A 15 -0.64 9.53 -2.91
N ASP A 16 0.50 8.87 -3.10
CA ASP A 16 1.63 9.42 -3.87
C ASP A 16 1.25 9.54 -5.35
N ASN A 17 1.53 10.69 -5.99
CA ASN A 17 1.08 11.04 -7.35
C ASN A 17 -0.43 11.00 -7.61
N THR A 18 -1.25 10.68 -6.60
CA THR A 18 -2.70 10.57 -6.73
C THR A 18 -3.43 11.67 -5.97
N LEU A 19 -3.07 11.86 -4.70
CA LEU A 19 -3.55 12.98 -3.86
C LEU A 19 -2.46 14.01 -3.61
N THR A 20 -1.19 13.61 -3.63
CA THR A 20 -0.04 14.46 -3.31
C THR A 20 1.06 14.29 -4.36
N LEU A 21 2.05 15.18 -4.35
CA LEU A 21 3.34 14.85 -4.97
C LEU A 21 4.07 13.80 -4.13
N PRO A 22 4.98 12.99 -4.70
CA PRO A 22 5.61 11.88 -3.98
C PRO A 22 6.29 12.33 -2.70
N ARG A 23 5.79 11.82 -1.55
CA ARG A 23 6.25 12.13 -0.19
C ARG A 23 6.16 13.61 0.20
N ASP A 24 5.31 14.36 -0.48
CA ASP A 24 5.03 15.75 -0.13
C ASP A 24 3.67 15.88 0.58
N VAL A 25 3.45 17.04 1.19
CA VAL A 25 2.17 17.41 1.78
C VAL A 25 1.17 17.71 0.67
N ILE A 26 -0.10 17.36 0.88
CA ILE A 26 -1.20 17.67 -0.02
C ILE A 26 -1.26 19.17 -0.33
N ASP A 27 -1.50 19.47 -1.60
CA ASP A 27 -1.67 20.85 -2.07
C ASP A 27 -2.91 21.48 -1.40
N PRO A 28 -2.80 22.68 -0.79
CA PRO A 28 -3.91 23.29 -0.06
C PRO A 28 -5.15 23.59 -0.91
N GLU A 29 -4.99 23.89 -2.19
CA GLU A 29 -6.12 24.16 -3.09
C GLU A 29 -6.83 22.86 -3.45
N PHE A 30 -6.07 21.81 -3.73
CA PHE A 30 -6.63 20.49 -4.02
C PHE A 30 -7.30 19.86 -2.79
N GLU A 31 -6.70 20.02 -1.61
CA GLU A 31 -7.31 19.59 -0.35
C GLU A 31 -8.67 20.27 -0.11
N LYS A 32 -8.71 21.59 -0.33
CA LYS A 32 -9.96 22.35 -0.24
C LYS A 32 -10.99 21.86 -1.26
N PHE A 33 -10.57 21.58 -2.49
CA PHE A 33 -11.44 21.00 -3.53
C PHE A 33 -12.02 19.65 -3.08
N LEU A 34 -11.21 18.74 -2.55
CA LEU A 34 -11.67 17.44 -2.06
C LEU A 34 -12.73 17.58 -0.97
N TYR A 35 -12.48 18.40 0.05
CA TYR A 35 -13.39 18.51 1.18
C TYR A 35 -14.64 19.33 0.89
N GLU A 36 -14.52 20.44 0.14
CA GLU A 36 -15.65 21.34 -0.10
C GLU A 36 -16.50 20.94 -1.32
N LYS A 37 -15.90 20.29 -2.33
CA LYS A 37 -16.60 19.96 -3.59
C LYS A 37 -16.90 18.48 -3.73
N ILE A 38 -15.99 17.60 -3.31
CA ILE A 38 -16.10 16.15 -3.58
C ILE A 38 -16.75 15.40 -2.43
N LYS A 39 -16.30 15.59 -1.19
CA LYS A 39 -16.85 14.95 0.00
C LYS A 39 -18.38 15.08 0.14
N PRO A 40 -19.05 16.19 -0.24
CA PRO A 40 -20.52 16.27 -0.20
C PRO A 40 -21.22 15.41 -1.26
N LEU A 41 -20.52 15.01 -2.33
CA LEU A 41 -21.08 14.33 -3.50
C LEU A 41 -20.80 12.83 -3.52
N ALA A 42 -19.76 12.36 -2.84
CA ALA A 42 -19.43 10.95 -2.70
C ALA A 42 -18.76 10.65 -1.35
N LYS A 43 -18.80 9.39 -0.92
CA LYS A 43 -17.93 8.90 0.15
C LYS A 43 -16.49 8.90 -0.36
N ILE A 44 -15.55 9.36 0.48
CA ILE A 44 -14.13 9.39 0.10
C ILE A 44 -13.31 8.51 1.04
N ALA A 45 -12.35 7.81 0.45
CA ALA A 45 -11.50 6.85 1.15
C ALA A 45 -10.04 6.92 0.66
N ILE A 46 -9.11 6.61 1.56
CA ILE A 46 -7.69 6.42 1.21
C ILE A 46 -7.30 4.96 1.40
N VAL A 47 -6.51 4.44 0.47
CA VAL A 47 -5.80 3.16 0.62
C VAL A 47 -4.33 3.33 0.28
N THR A 48 -3.46 2.89 1.18
CA THR A 48 -2.02 3.00 0.97
C THR A 48 -1.27 1.91 1.72
N GLY A 49 -0.11 1.51 1.21
CA GLY A 49 0.81 0.62 1.93
C GLY A 49 1.54 1.30 3.10
N ALA A 50 1.40 2.62 3.25
CA ALA A 50 1.98 3.38 4.35
C ALA A 50 1.24 3.14 5.68
N ASP A 51 1.96 3.38 6.79
CA ASP A 51 1.38 3.43 8.12
C ASP A 51 0.72 4.80 8.38
N LEU A 52 -0.14 4.84 9.39
CA LEU A 52 -0.95 6.01 9.70
C LEU A 52 -0.14 7.30 9.96
N PRO A 53 1.04 7.28 10.63
CA PRO A 53 1.86 8.49 10.77
C PRO A 53 2.30 9.11 9.45
N LYS A 54 2.67 8.30 8.45
CA LYS A 54 3.03 8.82 7.11
C LYS A 54 1.83 9.41 6.39
N ILE A 55 0.65 8.82 6.57
CA ILE A 55 -0.59 9.40 6.05
C ILE A 55 -0.77 10.80 6.64
N TYR A 56 -0.56 11.00 7.95
CA TYR A 56 -0.65 12.32 8.57
C TYR A 56 0.38 13.31 8.05
N GLU A 57 1.63 12.86 7.81
CA GLU A 57 2.66 13.71 7.20
C GLU A 57 2.21 14.24 5.84
N GLN A 58 1.61 13.41 5.01
CA GLN A 58 1.21 13.79 3.65
C GLN A 58 -0.16 14.50 3.60
N MET A 59 -1.08 14.16 4.49
CA MET A 59 -2.47 14.64 4.45
C MET A 59 -2.72 15.76 5.47
N ASN A 60 -1.67 16.55 5.75
CA ASN A 60 -1.76 17.76 6.56
C ASN A 60 -2.33 17.50 7.98
N GLY A 61 -1.85 16.44 8.61
CA GLY A 61 -2.14 16.06 10.01
C GLY A 61 -3.35 15.14 10.21
N GLU A 62 -3.78 15.03 11.47
CA GLU A 62 -4.84 14.09 11.90
C GLU A 62 -6.25 14.49 11.46
N LYS A 63 -6.45 15.69 10.91
CA LYS A 63 -7.79 16.13 10.47
C LYS A 63 -8.39 15.17 9.43
N ILE A 64 -7.53 14.47 8.69
CA ILE A 64 -7.93 13.46 7.70
C ILE A 64 -8.89 12.42 8.29
N LEU A 65 -8.73 12.04 9.57
CA LEU A 65 -9.59 11.05 10.23
C LEU A 65 -11.06 11.46 10.28
N LYS A 66 -11.32 12.78 10.27
CA LYS A 66 -12.67 13.38 10.27
C LYS A 66 -13.14 13.76 8.88
N GLU A 67 -12.19 13.94 7.95
CA GLU A 67 -12.50 14.36 6.58
C GLU A 67 -12.78 13.18 5.65
N PHE A 68 -12.09 12.06 5.83
CA PHE A 68 -12.32 10.84 5.06
C PHE A 68 -13.30 9.91 5.77
N ASP A 69 -14.20 9.30 5.00
CA ASP A 69 -15.17 8.34 5.53
C ASP A 69 -14.47 7.02 5.90
N TYR A 70 -13.47 6.62 5.09
CA TYR A 70 -12.66 5.42 5.31
C TYR A 70 -11.17 5.70 5.11
N ILE A 71 -10.32 5.10 5.95
CA ILE A 71 -8.87 5.16 5.79
C ILE A 71 -8.32 3.74 5.98
N PHE A 72 -7.53 3.29 5.00
CA PHE A 72 -6.96 1.96 4.93
C PHE A 72 -5.42 2.01 4.92
N PRO A 73 -4.77 2.23 6.07
CA PRO A 73 -3.32 2.09 6.19
C PRO A 73 -2.90 0.63 5.99
N GLU A 74 -1.65 0.44 5.59
CA GLU A 74 -1.06 -0.87 5.33
C GLU A 74 -1.95 -1.74 4.42
N ASN A 75 -2.46 -1.17 3.32
CA ASN A 75 -3.38 -1.80 2.35
C ASN A 75 -4.74 -2.23 2.92
N GLY A 76 -5.17 -1.67 4.05
CA GLY A 76 -6.43 -2.04 4.70
C GLY A 76 -6.29 -3.12 5.77
N ILE A 77 -5.05 -3.46 6.14
CA ILE A 77 -4.77 -4.27 7.33
C ILE A 77 -5.31 -3.58 8.57
N VAL A 78 -5.12 -2.26 8.64
CA VAL A 78 -5.84 -1.38 9.54
C VAL A 78 -7.01 -0.77 8.77
N HIS A 79 -8.20 -0.77 9.36
CA HIS A 79 -9.39 -0.13 8.81
C HIS A 79 -9.90 0.88 9.83
N ILE A 80 -9.92 2.15 9.42
CA ILE A 80 -10.48 3.26 10.18
C ILE A 80 -11.72 3.76 9.44
N GLU A 81 -12.83 3.89 10.14
CA GLU A 81 -14.09 4.42 9.61
C GLU A 81 -14.60 5.50 10.59
N ASN A 82 -14.89 6.70 10.08
CA ASN A 82 -15.36 7.83 10.88
C ASN A 82 -14.54 8.09 12.16
N ASP A 83 -13.21 8.23 12.04
CA ASP A 83 -12.28 8.49 13.17
C ASP A 83 -12.14 7.34 14.19
N VAL A 84 -12.63 6.13 13.87
CA VAL A 84 -12.54 4.95 14.76
C VAL A 84 -11.85 3.80 14.06
N GLU A 85 -10.83 3.20 14.68
CA GLU A 85 -10.26 1.93 14.23
C GLU A 85 -11.31 0.82 14.43
N VAL A 86 -11.87 0.33 13.32
CA VAL A 86 -12.94 -0.68 13.33
C VAL A 86 -12.36 -2.08 13.36
N GLN A 87 -11.28 -2.30 12.62
CA GLN A 87 -10.72 -3.63 12.46
C GLN A 87 -9.24 -3.58 12.09
N LYS A 88 -8.46 -4.45 12.75
CA LYS A 88 -7.06 -4.70 12.46
C LYS A 88 -6.83 -6.18 12.20
N SER A 89 -6.05 -6.50 11.17
CA SER A 89 -5.52 -7.85 10.95
C SER A 89 -4.05 -7.91 11.32
N SER A 90 -3.55 -9.09 11.62
CA SER A 90 -2.12 -9.31 11.83
C SER A 90 -1.62 -10.50 11.02
N PHE A 91 -0.39 -10.38 10.51
CA PHE A 91 0.24 -11.44 9.73
C PHE A 91 0.40 -12.73 10.54
N SER A 92 0.69 -12.61 11.84
CA SER A 92 0.77 -13.73 12.79
C SER A 92 -0.57 -14.43 13.00
N GLU A 93 -1.70 -13.73 13.11
CA GLU A 93 -3.03 -14.38 13.17
C GLU A 93 -3.36 -15.11 11.87
N LYS A 94 -2.93 -14.58 10.73
CA LYS A 94 -3.21 -15.19 9.41
C LYS A 94 -2.38 -16.46 9.17
N LEU A 95 -1.10 -16.46 9.55
CA LEU A 95 -0.19 -17.59 9.32
C LEU A 95 -0.11 -18.58 10.49
N GLY A 96 -0.31 -18.11 11.72
CA GLY A 96 0.04 -18.83 12.94
C GLY A 96 1.52 -18.68 13.32
N GLU A 97 1.77 -18.62 14.63
CA GLU A 97 3.10 -18.36 15.21
C GLU A 97 4.16 -19.41 14.86
N GLU A 98 3.77 -20.69 14.73
CA GLU A 98 4.69 -21.77 14.39
C GLU A 98 5.30 -21.56 12.99
N ILE A 99 4.44 -21.29 12.01
CA ILE A 99 4.83 -21.01 10.64
C ILE A 99 5.67 -19.73 10.57
N LEU A 100 5.21 -18.67 11.25
CA LEU A 100 5.89 -17.39 11.26
C LEU A 100 7.31 -17.50 11.86
N THR A 101 7.45 -18.20 12.98
CA THR A 101 8.74 -18.44 13.62
C THR A 101 9.64 -19.26 12.70
N SER A 102 9.12 -20.30 12.05
CA SER A 102 9.88 -21.10 11.08
C SER A 102 10.37 -20.26 9.89
N PHE A 103 9.52 -19.36 9.39
CA PHE A 103 9.84 -18.42 8.32
C PHE A 103 10.94 -17.45 8.71
N ILE A 104 10.85 -16.85 9.90
CA ILE A 104 11.84 -15.92 10.45
C ILE A 104 13.18 -16.64 10.65
N ASP A 105 13.18 -17.81 11.27
CA ASP A 105 14.37 -18.63 11.52
C ASP A 105 15.11 -18.96 10.22
N PHE A 106 14.38 -19.44 9.21
CA PHE A 106 14.95 -19.76 7.91
C PHE A 106 15.53 -18.51 7.25
N SER A 107 14.80 -17.39 7.27
CA SER A 107 15.24 -16.12 6.70
C SER A 107 16.52 -15.61 7.35
N LEU A 108 16.61 -15.63 8.68
CA LEU A 108 17.78 -15.16 9.42
C LEU A 108 19.01 -16.04 9.18
N ARG A 109 18.84 -17.38 9.16
CA ARG A 109 19.92 -18.32 8.83
C ARG A 109 20.42 -18.10 7.40
N TYR A 110 19.50 -17.99 6.43
CA TYR A 110 19.85 -17.71 5.04
C TYR A 110 20.65 -16.40 4.92
N ILE A 111 20.19 -15.32 5.57
CA ILE A 111 20.89 -14.03 5.58
C ILE A 111 22.26 -14.16 6.23
N ALA A 112 22.43 -14.93 7.31
CA ALA A 112 23.72 -15.11 7.98
C ALA A 112 24.79 -15.65 7.03
N ASP A 113 24.44 -16.60 6.16
CA ASP A 113 25.36 -17.26 5.24
C ASP A 113 25.69 -16.43 3.98
N LEU A 114 24.89 -15.40 3.66
CA LEU A 114 25.14 -14.55 2.50
C LEU A 114 26.50 -13.85 2.56
N LYS A 115 27.24 -13.90 1.45
CA LYS A 115 28.47 -13.12 1.22
C LYS A 115 28.11 -11.84 0.47
N LEU A 116 28.06 -10.74 1.21
CA LEU A 116 27.73 -9.41 0.71
C LEU A 116 28.92 -8.47 0.90
N PRO A 117 29.00 -7.35 0.15
CA PRO A 117 30.03 -6.34 0.37
C PRO A 117 30.01 -5.77 1.81
N PHE A 118 28.82 -5.72 2.42
CA PHE A 118 28.61 -5.33 3.80
C PHE A 118 27.27 -5.88 4.33
N LYS A 119 27.14 -5.88 5.67
CA LYS A 119 25.88 -6.06 6.40
C LYS A 119 25.78 -4.98 7.48
N ARG A 120 24.58 -4.49 7.77
CA ARG A 120 24.29 -3.52 8.84
C ARG A 120 23.34 -4.17 9.86
N GLY A 121 22.21 -3.55 10.15
CA GLY A 121 21.17 -4.09 11.02
C GLY A 121 19.77 -3.90 10.44
N THR A 122 18.78 -4.47 11.13
CA THR A 122 17.38 -4.59 10.67
C THR A 122 17.30 -5.35 9.34
N PHE A 123 17.65 -6.64 9.38
CA PHE A 123 17.57 -7.55 8.23
C PHE A 123 16.15 -8.04 7.95
N LEU A 124 15.35 -8.13 9.01
CA LEU A 124 13.96 -8.51 8.99
C LEU A 124 13.22 -7.47 9.84
N GLU A 125 12.20 -6.85 9.26
CA GLU A 125 11.32 -5.89 9.92
C GLU A 125 9.90 -6.44 9.85
N TYR A 126 9.36 -6.81 11.00
CA TYR A 126 7.97 -7.27 11.13
C TYR A 126 7.05 -6.05 11.22
N ARG A 127 6.02 -6.01 10.36
CA ARG A 127 4.95 -5.01 10.34
C ARG A 127 3.61 -5.71 10.52
N ASN A 128 2.50 -4.98 10.68
CA ASN A 128 1.20 -5.62 10.93
C ASN A 128 0.79 -6.51 9.74
N GLY A 129 0.97 -6.00 8.52
CA GLY A 129 0.58 -6.68 7.29
C GLY A 129 1.65 -7.55 6.63
N MET A 130 2.92 -7.42 7.00
CA MET A 130 4.00 -7.98 6.19
C MET A 130 5.30 -8.13 6.97
N ILE A 131 6.21 -8.91 6.40
CA ILE A 131 7.63 -8.88 6.75
C ILE A 131 8.39 -8.20 5.61
N ASN A 132 9.22 -7.21 5.94
CA ASN A 132 10.22 -6.69 5.01
C ASN A 132 11.58 -7.36 5.29
N ILE A 133 12.18 -7.96 4.26
CA ILE A 133 13.53 -8.53 4.34
C ILE A 133 14.50 -7.66 3.55
N ALA A 134 15.60 -7.27 4.18
CA ALA A 134 16.70 -6.54 3.59
C ALA A 134 18.02 -7.31 3.82
N PRO A 135 18.57 -8.03 2.83
CA PRO A 135 19.76 -8.86 3.02
C PRO A 135 20.99 -8.11 3.56
N CYS A 136 21.18 -6.84 3.16
CA CYS A 136 22.25 -5.99 3.69
C CYS A 136 21.89 -5.25 4.99
N GLY A 137 20.62 -5.33 5.44
CA GLY A 137 20.06 -4.56 6.55
C GLY A 137 19.54 -3.17 6.14
N ARG A 138 18.42 -2.72 6.73
CA ARG A 138 17.81 -1.41 6.45
C ARG A 138 18.60 -0.22 7.01
N GLN A 139 19.41 -0.45 8.03
CA GLN A 139 20.26 0.58 8.68
C GLN A 139 21.52 0.91 7.85
N CYS A 140 21.42 0.90 6.53
CA CYS A 140 22.49 1.28 5.61
C CYS A 140 22.29 2.70 5.05
N THR A 141 23.39 3.37 4.70
CA THR A 141 23.38 4.72 4.13
C THR A 141 22.82 4.73 2.71
N LYS A 142 22.54 5.92 2.14
CA LYS A 142 22.08 6.05 0.74
C LYS A 142 23.12 5.50 -0.25
N GLU A 143 24.40 5.74 0.01
CA GLU A 143 25.53 5.25 -0.79
C GLU A 143 25.62 3.72 -0.72
N GLU A 144 25.48 3.17 0.49
CA GLU A 144 25.44 1.71 0.70
C GLU A 144 24.26 1.05 0.00
N ARG A 145 23.07 1.68 0.03
CA ARG A 145 21.90 1.20 -0.72
C ARG A 145 22.20 1.08 -2.21
N LYS A 146 22.91 2.05 -2.79
CA LYS A 146 23.34 2.00 -4.20
C LYS A 146 24.33 0.86 -4.43
N ILE A 147 25.34 0.72 -3.57
CA ILE A 147 26.33 -0.39 -3.66
C ILE A 147 25.62 -1.74 -3.62
N PHE A 148 24.71 -1.95 -2.68
CA PHE A 148 23.94 -3.20 -2.60
C PHE A 148 23.05 -3.38 -3.83
N SER A 149 22.38 -2.33 -4.31
CA SER A 149 21.53 -2.43 -5.50
C SER A 149 22.31 -2.86 -6.74
N ASP A 150 23.51 -2.29 -6.95
CA ASP A 150 24.38 -2.66 -8.07
C ASP A 150 24.94 -4.09 -7.90
N PHE A 151 25.27 -4.48 -6.66
CA PHE A 151 25.67 -5.86 -6.34
C PHE A 151 24.53 -6.86 -6.58
N ASP A 152 23.33 -6.55 -6.13
CA ASP A 152 22.13 -7.39 -6.28
C ASP A 152 21.72 -7.56 -7.74
N LYS A 153 21.83 -6.51 -8.57
CA LYS A 153 21.61 -6.63 -10.03
C LYS A 153 22.55 -7.62 -10.69
N LYS A 154 23.80 -7.72 -10.22
CA LYS A 154 24.81 -8.62 -10.77
C LYS A 154 24.71 -10.04 -10.21
N HIS A 155 24.36 -10.18 -8.93
CA HIS A 155 24.42 -11.44 -8.20
C HIS A 155 23.05 -12.08 -7.91
N HIS A 156 21.97 -11.35 -8.15
CA HIS A 156 20.57 -11.73 -7.94
C HIS A 156 20.29 -12.22 -6.51
N VAL A 157 20.82 -11.51 -5.50
CA VAL A 157 20.76 -11.91 -4.10
C VAL A 157 19.32 -12.04 -3.63
N ARG A 158 18.49 -11.00 -3.86
CA ARG A 158 17.09 -10.98 -3.44
C ARG A 158 16.26 -12.03 -4.17
N THR A 159 16.41 -12.14 -5.49
CA THR A 159 15.65 -13.13 -6.28
C THR A 159 15.96 -14.56 -5.85
N LYS A 160 17.25 -14.90 -5.67
CA LYS A 160 17.65 -16.23 -5.18
C LYS A 160 17.13 -16.52 -3.78
N MET A 161 17.13 -15.52 -2.90
CA MET A 161 16.55 -15.67 -1.56
C MET A 161 15.04 -15.90 -1.62
N ILE A 162 14.32 -15.17 -2.48
CA ILE A 162 12.89 -15.36 -2.70
C ILE A 162 12.60 -16.76 -3.25
N GLU A 163 13.39 -17.26 -4.20
CA GLU A 163 13.26 -18.62 -4.72
C GLU A 163 13.43 -19.67 -3.62
N ALA A 164 14.46 -19.54 -2.78
CA ALA A 164 14.67 -20.45 -1.65
C ALA A 164 13.53 -20.39 -0.61
N LEU A 165 12.98 -19.20 -0.35
CA LEU A 165 11.82 -19.03 0.52
C LEU A 165 10.57 -19.69 -0.08
N LYS A 166 10.31 -19.48 -1.37
CA LYS A 166 9.18 -20.10 -2.08
C LYS A 166 9.28 -21.61 -2.10
N GLU A 167 10.47 -22.18 -2.28
CA GLU A 167 10.67 -23.63 -2.23
C GLU A 167 10.40 -24.17 -0.82
N LYS A 168 10.94 -23.50 0.21
CA LYS A 168 10.79 -23.93 1.61
C LYS A 168 9.35 -23.83 2.13
N PHE A 169 8.61 -22.81 1.68
CA PHE A 169 7.26 -22.47 2.14
C PHE A 169 6.22 -22.58 1.02
N HIS A 170 6.40 -23.53 0.10
CA HIS A 170 5.55 -23.67 -1.10
C HIS A 170 4.08 -23.96 -0.80
N ASP A 171 3.79 -24.57 0.35
CA ASP A 171 2.43 -24.85 0.82
C ASP A 171 1.72 -23.62 1.41
N ILE A 172 2.38 -22.46 1.43
CA ILE A 172 1.87 -21.23 2.03
C ILE A 172 1.70 -20.18 0.93
N ASP A 173 0.48 -19.66 0.81
CA ASP A 173 0.14 -18.61 -0.16
C ASP A 173 0.73 -17.25 0.27
N LEU A 174 2.02 -17.06 -0.01
CA LEU A 174 2.76 -15.82 0.21
C LEU A 174 3.11 -15.13 -1.12
N THR A 175 2.92 -13.82 -1.14
CA THR A 175 3.42 -12.93 -2.19
C THR A 175 4.77 -12.36 -1.78
N TYR A 176 5.70 -12.27 -2.73
CA TYR A 176 7.04 -11.72 -2.54
C TYR A 176 7.25 -10.59 -3.54
N ALA A 177 7.31 -9.36 -3.04
CA ALA A 177 7.41 -8.15 -3.87
C ALA A 177 8.79 -7.51 -3.70
N ILE A 178 9.62 -7.51 -4.75
CA ILE A 178 10.89 -6.78 -4.72
C ILE A 178 10.59 -5.28 -4.77
N GLY A 179 10.86 -4.59 -3.66
CA GLY A 179 10.60 -3.16 -3.48
C GLY A 179 11.88 -2.37 -3.21
N GLY A 180 12.08 -1.28 -3.96
CA GLY A 180 13.20 -0.37 -3.77
C GLY A 180 14.58 -1.00 -4.01
N GLN A 181 15.61 -0.41 -3.39
CA GLN A 181 17.01 -0.73 -3.69
C GLN A 181 17.58 -1.93 -2.93
N ILE A 182 17.03 -2.26 -1.76
CA ILE A 182 17.69 -3.17 -0.81
C ILE A 182 16.83 -4.31 -0.26
N SER A 183 15.51 -4.25 -0.45
CA SER A 183 14.59 -5.14 0.26
C SER A 183 13.57 -5.79 -0.68
N PHE A 184 12.78 -6.67 -0.11
CA PHE A 184 11.54 -7.18 -0.65
C PHE A 184 10.54 -7.38 0.50
N ASP A 185 9.26 -7.23 0.19
CA ASP A 185 8.17 -7.43 1.13
C ASP A 185 7.56 -8.82 0.94
N ILE A 186 7.13 -9.43 2.05
CA ILE A 186 6.47 -10.73 2.10
C ILE A 186 5.16 -10.56 2.85
N TYR A 187 4.06 -10.92 2.22
CA TYR A 187 2.72 -10.82 2.78
C TYR A 187 1.83 -11.95 2.24
N PRO A 188 0.73 -12.31 2.93
CA PRO A 188 -0.23 -13.26 2.41
C PRO A 188 -0.77 -12.83 1.04
N LYS A 189 -1.03 -13.79 0.17
CA LYS A 189 -1.67 -13.51 -1.12
C LYS A 189 -3.00 -12.77 -0.91
N GLY A 190 -3.21 -11.69 -1.68
CA GLY A 190 -4.39 -10.83 -1.57
C GLY A 190 -4.30 -9.76 -0.48
N TRP A 191 -3.13 -9.54 0.14
CA TRP A 191 -2.88 -8.41 1.06
C TRP A 191 -2.25 -7.19 0.35
N ASP A 192 -2.38 -7.11 -0.98
CA ASP A 192 -2.23 -5.89 -1.76
C ASP A 192 -3.39 -4.90 -1.50
N LYS A 193 -3.43 -3.76 -2.20
CA LYS A 193 -4.44 -2.71 -1.95
C LYS A 193 -5.88 -3.22 -2.08
N SER A 194 -6.15 -4.26 -2.88
CA SER A 194 -7.50 -4.83 -3.01
C SER A 194 -8.04 -5.42 -1.70
N PHE A 195 -7.17 -5.70 -0.72
CA PHE A 195 -7.57 -6.19 0.60
C PHE A 195 -8.54 -5.23 1.32
N CYS A 196 -8.43 -3.91 1.09
CA CYS A 196 -9.37 -2.96 1.69
C CYS A 196 -10.82 -3.19 1.23
N LEU A 197 -11.03 -3.76 0.03
CA LEU A 197 -12.36 -4.05 -0.49
C LEU A 197 -13.07 -5.13 0.33
N THR A 198 -12.33 -6.03 1.01
CA THR A 198 -12.94 -7.02 1.91
C THR A 198 -13.41 -6.41 3.25
N ARG A 199 -13.04 -5.15 3.52
CA ARG A 199 -13.39 -4.40 4.73
C ARG A 199 -14.55 -3.42 4.48
N LEU A 200 -14.86 -3.15 3.22
CA LEU A 200 -15.93 -2.26 2.81
C LEU A 200 -17.27 -2.98 2.76
N PRO A 201 -18.38 -2.31 3.12
CA PRO A 201 -19.71 -2.80 2.86
C PRO A 201 -20.07 -2.61 1.38
N CYS A 202 -19.40 -3.33 0.47
CA CYS A 202 -19.48 -3.14 -0.98
C CYS A 202 -20.92 -3.13 -1.51
N ASP A 203 -21.82 -3.92 -0.93
CA ASP A 203 -23.24 -3.98 -1.31
C ASP A 203 -24.00 -2.65 -1.13
N LYS A 204 -23.45 -1.70 -0.36
CA LYS A 204 -24.03 -0.35 -0.19
C LYS A 204 -23.63 0.61 -1.31
N PHE A 205 -22.52 0.34 -2.01
CA PHE A 205 -22.02 1.18 -3.08
C PHE A 205 -22.49 0.64 -4.42
N LYS A 206 -23.05 1.53 -5.25
CA LYS A 206 -23.36 1.21 -6.65
C LYS A 206 -22.12 1.36 -7.52
N GLU A 207 -21.25 2.30 -7.17
CA GLU A 207 -19.99 2.57 -7.87
C GLU A 207 -18.86 2.76 -6.84
N ILE A 208 -17.77 2.01 -7.04
CA ILE A 208 -16.51 2.21 -6.30
C ILE A 208 -15.48 2.62 -7.35
N HIS A 209 -15.02 3.87 -7.31
CA HIS A 209 -13.97 4.36 -8.18
C HIS A 209 -12.64 4.30 -7.46
N PHE A 210 -11.63 3.72 -8.11
CA PHE A 210 -10.28 3.71 -7.59
C PHE A 210 -9.39 4.65 -8.42
N PHE A 211 -8.58 5.48 -7.77
CA PHE A 211 -7.60 6.36 -8.40
C PHE A 211 -6.19 5.98 -7.95
N GLY A 212 -5.27 5.78 -8.89
CA GLY A 212 -3.89 5.42 -8.60
C GLY A 212 -2.92 5.66 -9.77
N ASP A 213 -1.63 5.77 -9.47
CA ASP A 213 -0.58 6.06 -10.45
C ASP A 213 0.15 4.79 -10.94
N GLN A 214 0.22 3.74 -10.12
CA GLN A 214 0.98 2.52 -10.41
C GLN A 214 0.09 1.35 -10.83
N THR A 215 -0.77 1.59 -11.82
CA THR A 215 -1.83 0.66 -12.23
C THR A 215 -1.40 -0.43 -13.22
N LYS A 216 -0.19 -0.34 -13.77
CA LYS A 216 0.37 -1.35 -14.68
C LYS A 216 0.83 -2.59 -13.90
N LEU A 217 0.86 -3.75 -14.55
CA LEU A 217 1.34 -5.01 -13.97
C LEU A 217 2.68 -4.83 -13.25
N GLY A 218 2.71 -5.15 -11.96
CA GLY A 218 3.87 -5.00 -11.07
C GLY A 218 3.94 -3.68 -10.30
N GLY A 219 3.06 -2.72 -10.60
CA GLY A 219 2.80 -1.55 -9.76
C GLY A 219 1.89 -1.89 -8.58
N ASN A 220 1.96 -1.12 -7.50
CA ASN A 220 1.25 -1.43 -6.25
C ASN A 220 -0.27 -1.13 -6.29
N ASP A 221 -0.75 -0.49 -7.36
CA ASP A 221 -2.17 -0.21 -7.59
C ASP A 221 -2.81 -1.21 -8.55
N HIS A 222 -2.02 -2.06 -9.20
CA HIS A 222 -2.50 -2.89 -10.30
C HIS A 222 -3.66 -3.79 -9.89
N GLU A 223 -3.51 -4.52 -8.78
CA GLU A 223 -4.50 -5.49 -8.32
C GLU A 223 -5.83 -4.83 -7.93
N ILE A 224 -5.79 -3.65 -7.31
CA ILE A 224 -7.02 -2.91 -6.97
C ILE A 224 -7.62 -2.20 -8.18
N TYR A 225 -6.81 -1.69 -9.11
CA TYR A 225 -7.26 -1.02 -10.32
C TYR A 225 -8.01 -1.98 -11.27
N GLU A 226 -7.53 -3.22 -11.41
CA GLU A 226 -8.16 -4.26 -12.23
C GLU A 226 -9.25 -5.04 -11.49
N HIS A 227 -9.52 -4.73 -10.22
CA HIS A 227 -10.49 -5.49 -9.43
C HIS A 227 -11.91 -5.27 -9.94
N GLU A 228 -12.70 -6.35 -10.08
CA GLU A 228 -14.04 -6.33 -10.68
C GLU A 228 -15.04 -5.40 -9.99
N LEU A 229 -14.83 -5.13 -8.69
CA LEU A 229 -15.64 -4.23 -7.88
C LEU A 229 -15.31 -2.75 -8.10
N THR A 230 -14.21 -2.44 -8.79
CA THR A 230 -13.73 -1.08 -8.95
C THR A 230 -13.83 -0.59 -10.38
N ILE A 231 -14.09 0.70 -10.52
CA ILE A 231 -13.94 1.46 -11.76
C ILE A 231 -12.59 2.18 -11.63
N GLY A 232 -11.56 1.62 -12.24
CA GLY A 232 -10.19 2.12 -12.14
C GLY A 232 -9.92 3.37 -12.99
N HIS A 233 -9.33 4.38 -12.37
CA HIS A 233 -8.83 5.61 -13.00
C HIS A 233 -7.33 5.72 -12.80
N HIS A 234 -6.58 5.61 -13.89
CA HIS A 234 -5.15 5.86 -13.86
C HIS A 234 -4.90 7.37 -13.89
N VAL A 235 -4.01 7.85 -13.01
CA VAL A 235 -3.61 9.27 -12.93
C VAL A 235 -2.09 9.39 -12.91
N ASP A 236 -1.57 10.46 -13.52
CA ASP A 236 -0.13 10.77 -13.47
C ASP A 236 0.19 11.82 -12.39
N SER A 237 -0.84 12.49 -11.85
CA SER A 237 -0.72 13.51 -10.82
C SER A 237 -2.05 13.79 -10.12
N TYR A 238 -2.00 14.47 -8.97
CA TYR A 238 -3.20 14.94 -8.28
C TYR A 238 -4.07 15.90 -9.13
N LYS A 239 -3.48 16.56 -10.12
CA LYS A 239 -4.22 17.42 -11.07
C LYS A 239 -5.07 16.62 -12.04
N ASP A 240 -4.64 15.41 -12.40
CA ASP A 240 -5.47 14.49 -13.17
C ASP A 240 -6.62 13.96 -12.33
N THR A 241 -6.36 13.64 -11.06
CA THR A 241 -7.41 13.31 -10.08
C THR A 241 -8.44 14.44 -10.00
N GLU A 242 -8.01 15.68 -9.81
CA GLU A 242 -8.89 16.87 -9.79
C GLU A 242 -9.72 17.03 -11.06
N ARG A 243 -9.09 16.88 -12.23
CA ARG A 243 -9.74 16.99 -13.53
C ARG A 243 -10.81 15.91 -13.71
N ILE A 244 -10.47 14.64 -13.47
CA ILE A 244 -11.41 13.52 -13.63
C ILE A 244 -12.59 13.68 -12.66
N LEU A 245 -12.34 14.06 -11.41
CA LEU A 245 -13.41 14.33 -10.44
C LEU A 245 -14.31 15.49 -10.90
N SER A 246 -13.73 16.57 -11.42
CA SER A 246 -14.48 17.71 -11.94
C SER A 246 -15.36 17.32 -13.14
N GLU A 247 -14.84 16.50 -14.05
CA GLU A 247 -15.59 15.97 -15.20
C GLU A 247 -16.72 15.03 -14.75
N MET A 248 -16.42 14.09 -13.84
CA MET A 248 -17.35 13.10 -13.31
C MET A 248 -18.55 13.76 -12.62
N PHE A 249 -18.29 14.78 -11.80
CA PHE A 249 -19.33 15.49 -11.04
C PHE A 249 -19.82 16.79 -11.72
N LYS A 250 -19.35 17.08 -12.94
CA LYS A 250 -19.70 18.29 -13.72
C LYS A 250 -19.50 19.59 -12.95
N LEU A 251 -18.40 19.65 -12.20
CA LEU A 251 -18.01 20.84 -11.45
C LEU A 251 -17.50 21.90 -12.43
N LYS A 252 -17.92 23.15 -12.22
CA LYS A 252 -17.55 24.31 -13.04
C LYS A 252 -16.35 25.04 -12.45
#